data_AF-A0A327SNC0-F1
#
_entry.id   AF-A0A327SNC0-F1
#
_cell.length_a   1.000
_cell.length_b   1.000
_cell.length_c   1.000
_cell.angle_alpha   90.00
_cell.angle_beta   90.00
_cell.angle_gamma   90.00
#
_symmetry.space_group_name_H-M   'P 1'
#
loop_
_entity.id
_entity.type
_entity.pdbx_description
1 polymer ?
#
loop_
_entity_poly.entity_id
_entity_poly.type
_entity_poly.pdbx_seq_one_letter_code
_entity_poly.pdbx_strand_id
1 'polypeptide(L)'
;MTSTDDVSESRILLTEYDHLKEEQKTRIGFRDNLLYFTLAAATAVVAVTVQSGQFPLLLSVPAICLILGWTYLVNDEKISAIGHYVHDRLGPQLGELTSAHGTVFGWEAYHRDLAGRTTRKRLQTAVDLFTYLVLPMVCTTAFWCSRTVQPLLVLASLVQTLALAVLGWQFLRRTER
;
A
#
# COMPACT_ATOMS: atom_id res chain seq x y z
N MET A 1 -47.53 2.27 14.82
CA MET A 1 -46.92 3.20 13.85
C MET A 1 -45.42 2.96 13.88
N THR A 2 -44.96 1.85 13.28
CA THR A 2 -43.58 1.36 13.41
C THR A 2 -43.38 0.25 12.38
N SER A 3 -42.98 0.60 11.15
CA SER A 3 -42.52 -0.39 10.14
C SER A 3 -42.13 0.20 8.76
N THR A 4 -41.80 1.50 8.67
CA THR A 4 -41.37 2.09 7.38
C THR A 4 -40.01 2.81 7.46
N ASP A 5 -39.61 3.31 8.64
CA ASP A 5 -38.30 3.98 8.83
C ASP A 5 -37.12 3.01 9.02
N ASP A 6 -37.32 1.82 9.60
CA ASP A 6 -36.24 0.81 9.76
C ASP A 6 -35.71 0.26 8.42
N VAL A 7 -36.53 0.33 7.37
CA VAL A 7 -36.17 -0.05 5.98
C VAL A 7 -35.34 1.05 5.30
N SER A 8 -35.17 2.22 5.92
CA SER A 8 -34.33 3.31 5.41
C SER A 8 -32.88 3.18 5.87
N GLU A 9 -32.63 3.12 7.18
CA GLU A 9 -31.27 3.28 7.73
C GLU A 9 -30.42 2.00 7.63
N SER A 10 -30.96 0.85 8.03
CA SER A 10 -30.25 -0.43 7.93
C SER A 10 -29.84 -0.76 6.49
N ARG A 11 -30.71 -0.43 5.53
CA ARG A 11 -30.47 -0.62 4.10
C ARG A 11 -29.42 0.36 3.57
N ILE A 12 -29.40 1.60 4.04
CA ILE A 12 -28.35 2.57 3.72
C ILE A 12 -26.99 2.07 4.21
N LEU A 13 -26.89 1.60 5.47
CA LEU A 13 -25.64 1.07 6.03
C LEU A 13 -25.14 -0.18 5.30
N LEU A 14 -26.04 -1.09 4.90
CA LEU A 14 -25.68 -2.23 4.06
C LEU A 14 -25.19 -1.80 2.67
N THR A 15 -25.84 -0.79 2.07
CA THR A 15 -25.41 -0.24 0.78
C THR A 15 -24.04 0.44 0.89
N GLU A 16 -23.80 1.20 1.96
CA GLU A 16 -22.50 1.80 2.26
C GLU A 16 -21.43 0.71 2.44
N TYR A 17 -21.74 -0.34 3.21
CA TYR A 17 -20.86 -1.49 3.37
C TYR A 17 -20.48 -2.12 2.03
N ASP A 18 -21.45 -2.40 1.15
CA ASP A 18 -21.19 -2.98 -0.17
C ASP A 18 -20.29 -2.09 -1.03
N HIS A 19 -20.55 -0.78 -1.06
CA HIS A 19 -19.69 0.17 -1.78
C HIS A 19 -18.27 0.23 -1.22
N LEU A 20 -18.13 0.21 0.11
CA LEU A 20 -16.82 0.18 0.76
C LEU A 20 -16.06 -1.12 0.47
N LYS A 21 -16.74 -2.27 0.40
CA LYS A 21 -16.12 -3.55 0.05
C LYS A 21 -15.67 -3.58 -1.41
N GLU A 22 -16.45 -3.03 -2.33
CA GLU A 22 -16.03 -2.89 -3.74
C GLU A 22 -14.83 -1.95 -3.88
N GLU A 23 -14.83 -0.80 -3.20
CA GLU A 23 -13.66 0.09 -3.18
C GLU A 23 -12.44 -0.63 -2.59
N GLN A 24 -12.59 -1.33 -1.47
CA GLN A 24 -11.52 -2.10 -0.83
C GLN A 24 -10.93 -3.14 -1.81
N LYS A 25 -11.78 -3.86 -2.53
CA LYS A 25 -11.38 -4.86 -3.53
C LYS A 25 -10.61 -4.22 -4.69
N THR A 26 -11.10 -3.11 -5.24
CA THR A 26 -10.40 -2.37 -6.30
C THR A 26 -9.02 -1.90 -5.84
N ARG A 27 -8.93 -1.36 -4.62
CA ARG A 27 -7.66 -0.88 -4.04
C ARG A 27 -6.67 -1.99 -3.76
N ILE A 28 -7.13 -3.15 -3.26
CA ILE A 28 -6.29 -4.33 -3.06
C ILE A 28 -5.72 -4.78 -4.42
N GLY A 29 -6.57 -4.92 -5.43
CA GLY A 29 -6.12 -5.31 -6.77
C GLY A 29 -5.12 -4.31 -7.37
N PHE A 30 -5.35 -3.01 -7.20
CA PHE A 30 -4.41 -1.99 -7.65
C PHE A 30 -3.07 -2.07 -6.92
N ARG A 31 -3.10 -2.17 -5.58
CA ARG A 31 -1.90 -2.29 -4.73
C ARG A 31 -1.07 -3.51 -5.12
N ASP A 32 -1.70 -4.67 -5.28
CA ASP A 32 -1.01 -5.91 -5.59
C ASP A 32 -0.34 -5.87 -6.98
N ASN A 33 -0.97 -5.17 -7.93
CA ASN A 33 -0.39 -4.95 -9.26
C ASN A 33 0.82 -4.00 -9.26
N LEU A 34 0.89 -3.03 -8.33
CA LEU A 34 2.00 -2.08 -8.28
C LEU A 34 3.36 -2.74 -8.05
N LEU A 35 3.41 -3.85 -7.28
CA LEU A 35 4.64 -4.60 -7.08
C LEU A 35 5.15 -5.20 -8.39
N TYR A 36 4.27 -5.83 -9.16
CA TYR A 36 4.60 -6.41 -10.46
C TYR A 36 5.05 -5.34 -11.46
N PHE A 37 4.35 -4.21 -11.53
CA PHE A 37 4.73 -3.08 -12.38
C PHE A 37 6.08 -2.49 -11.98
N THR A 38 6.34 -2.31 -10.69
CA THR A 38 7.62 -1.79 -10.18
C THR A 38 8.77 -2.71 -10.58
N LEU A 39 8.59 -4.02 -10.40
CA LEU A 39 9.61 -5.01 -10.74
C LEU A 39 9.89 -5.04 -12.25
N ALA A 40 8.84 -5.02 -13.08
CA ALA A 40 8.97 -4.99 -14.53
C ALA A 40 9.68 -3.72 -15.02
N ALA A 41 9.27 -2.55 -14.51
CA ALA A 41 9.86 -1.27 -14.88
C ALA A 41 11.33 -1.17 -14.43
N ALA A 42 11.64 -1.56 -13.20
CA ALA A 42 13.02 -1.58 -12.70
C ALA A 42 13.90 -2.54 -13.51
N THR A 43 13.40 -3.74 -13.82
CA THR A 43 14.12 -4.71 -14.64
C THR A 43 14.39 -4.17 -16.04
N ALA A 44 13.41 -3.50 -16.67
CA ALA A 44 13.58 -2.88 -17.98
C ALA A 44 14.66 -1.78 -17.94
N VAL A 45 14.63 -0.89 -16.95
CA VAL A 45 15.66 0.16 -16.78
C VAL A 45 17.04 -0.45 -16.59
N VAL A 46 17.17 -1.47 -15.73
CA VAL A 46 18.45 -2.16 -15.50
C VAL A 46 18.95 -2.82 -16.78
N ALA A 47 18.09 -3.53 -17.51
CA ALA A 47 18.46 -4.18 -18.76
C ALA A 47 18.95 -3.18 -19.82
N VAL A 48 18.25 -2.05 -19.98
CA VAL A 48 18.65 -0.98 -20.90
C VAL A 48 19.96 -0.33 -20.45
N THR A 49 20.15 -0.10 -19.15
CA THR A 49 21.39 0.46 -18.60
C THR A 49 22.57 -0.46 -18.92
N VAL A 50 22.42 -1.76 -18.69
CA VAL A 50 23.48 -2.76 -18.96
C VAL A 50 23.81 -2.82 -20.45
N GLN A 51 22.80 -2.81 -21.33
CA GLN A 51 23.01 -2.87 -22.78
C GLN A 51 23.65 -1.59 -23.35
N SER A 52 23.25 -0.42 -22.85
CA SER A 52 23.72 0.87 -23.36
C SER A 52 24.99 1.39 -22.68
N GLY A 53 25.35 0.85 -21.51
CA GLY A 53 26.40 1.39 -20.65
C GLY A 53 26.06 2.72 -19.98
N GLN A 54 24.82 3.21 -20.10
CA GLN A 54 24.40 4.51 -19.58
C GLN A 54 23.94 4.44 -18.11
N PHE A 55 24.90 4.38 -17.19
CA PHE A 55 24.65 4.39 -15.73
C PHE A 55 23.71 5.50 -15.22
N PRO A 56 23.64 6.72 -15.80
CA PRO A 56 22.63 7.71 -15.43
C PRO A 56 21.18 7.22 -15.48
N LEU A 57 20.86 6.25 -16.34
CA LEU A 57 19.50 5.70 -16.46
C LEU A 57 19.03 4.99 -15.19
N LEU A 58 19.94 4.51 -14.35
CA LEU A 58 19.63 3.85 -13.08
C LEU A 58 18.87 4.76 -12.10
N LEU A 59 19.01 6.09 -12.22
CA LEU A 59 18.24 7.06 -11.43
C LEU A 59 16.74 7.11 -11.79
N SER A 60 16.33 6.42 -12.85
CA SER A 60 14.92 6.21 -13.15
C SER A 60 14.28 5.25 -12.15
N VAL A 61 15.03 4.25 -11.65
CA VAL A 61 14.52 3.27 -10.69
C VAL A 61 14.06 3.91 -9.37
N PRO A 62 14.88 4.73 -8.66
CA PRO A 62 14.42 5.41 -7.46
C PRO A 62 13.23 6.35 -7.73
N ALA A 63 13.17 7.03 -8.88
CA ALA A 63 11.99 7.84 -9.25
C ALA A 63 10.72 6.99 -9.38
N ILE A 64 10.79 5.85 -10.10
CA ILE A 64 9.68 4.92 -10.26
C ILE A 64 9.25 4.36 -8.90
N CYS A 65 10.19 3.88 -8.09
CA CYS A 65 9.91 3.34 -6.76
C CYS A 65 9.29 4.37 -5.82
N LEU A 66 9.66 5.64 -5.90
CA LEU A 66 9.03 6.71 -5.13
C LEU A 66 7.56 6.91 -5.51
N ILE A 67 7.27 7.02 -6.80
CA ILE A 67 5.90 7.25 -7.28
C ILE A 67 5.01 6.05 -6.97
N LEU A 68 5.45 4.85 -7.34
CA LEU A 68 4.67 3.64 -7.15
C LEU A 68 4.60 3.24 -5.67
N GLY A 69 5.68 3.40 -4.92
CA GLY A 69 5.71 3.11 -3.48
C GLY A 69 4.84 4.05 -2.66
N TRP A 70 4.81 5.35 -3.00
CA TRP A 70 3.84 6.29 -2.40
C TRP A 70 2.40 5.88 -2.72
N THR A 71 2.12 5.53 -3.97
CA THR A 71 0.77 5.13 -4.39
C THR A 71 0.34 3.83 -3.69
N TYR A 72 1.26 2.89 -3.53
CA TYR A 72 1.05 1.65 -2.78
C TYR A 72 0.68 1.98 -1.34
N LEU A 73 1.47 2.82 -0.68
CA LEU A 73 1.27 3.21 0.71
C LEU A 73 -0.10 3.90 0.91
N VAL A 74 -0.47 4.84 0.05
CA VAL A 74 -1.79 5.50 0.15
C VAL A 74 -2.94 4.49 0.02
N ASN A 75 -2.84 3.53 -0.90
CA ASN A 75 -3.88 2.50 -1.05
C ASN A 75 -3.97 1.59 0.18
N ASP A 76 -2.83 1.18 0.73
CA ASP A 76 -2.78 0.36 1.94
C ASP A 76 -3.40 1.08 3.15
N GLU A 77 -3.27 2.41 3.22
CA GLU A 77 -3.92 3.23 4.24
C GLU A 77 -5.43 3.19 4.11
N LYS A 78 -5.94 3.38 2.89
CA LYS A 78 -7.37 3.40 2.61
C LYS A 78 -8.00 2.03 2.86
N ILE A 79 -7.33 0.95 2.46
CA ILE A 79 -7.76 -0.42 2.76
C ILE A 79 -7.88 -0.63 4.27
N SER A 80 -6.87 -0.17 5.04
CA SER A 80 -6.87 -0.26 6.49
C SER A 80 -7.97 0.59 7.11
N ALA A 81 -8.16 1.84 6.65
CA ALA A 81 -9.18 2.75 7.16
C ALA A 81 -10.61 2.22 6.93
N ILE A 82 -10.88 1.64 5.75
CA ILE A 82 -12.15 0.97 5.46
C ILE A 82 -12.39 -0.17 6.46
N GLY A 83 -11.38 -1.02 6.70
CA GLY A 83 -11.49 -2.13 7.64
C GLY A 83 -11.72 -1.71 9.10
N HIS A 84 -11.15 -0.57 9.53
CA HIS A 84 -11.44 0.00 10.86
C HIS A 84 -12.84 0.59 10.90
N TYR A 85 -13.24 1.37 9.90
CA TYR A 85 -14.57 1.97 9.85
C TYR A 85 -15.69 0.92 9.84
N VAL A 86 -15.54 -0.15 9.06
CA VAL A 86 -16.49 -1.27 9.02
C VAL A 86 -16.67 -1.91 10.42
N HIS A 87 -15.56 -2.06 11.15
CA HIS A 87 -15.56 -2.71 12.46
C HIS A 87 -16.01 -1.79 13.60
N ASP A 88 -15.49 -0.55 13.64
CA ASP A 88 -15.66 0.37 14.76
C ASP A 88 -16.94 1.21 14.65
N ARG A 89 -17.55 1.30 13.46
CA ARG A 89 -18.75 2.12 13.20
C ARG A 89 -19.89 1.29 12.63
N LEU A 90 -19.74 0.75 11.42
CA LEU A 90 -20.83 0.09 10.69
C LEU A 90 -21.37 -1.15 11.41
N GLY A 91 -20.49 -2.03 11.90
CA GLY A 91 -20.88 -3.25 12.61
C GLY A 91 -21.73 -2.96 13.86
N PRO A 92 -21.27 -2.11 14.79
CA PRO A 92 -22.04 -1.69 15.96
C PRO A 92 -23.36 -1.01 15.61
N GLN A 93 -23.37 -0.05 14.68
CA GLN A 93 -24.58 0.69 14.29
C GLN A 93 -25.64 -0.24 13.70
N LEU A 94 -25.24 -1.19 12.85
CA LEU A 94 -26.17 -2.15 12.26
C LEU A 94 -26.66 -3.17 13.31
N GLY A 95 -25.85 -3.47 14.33
CA GLY A 95 -26.23 -4.36 15.44
C GLY A 95 -27.29 -3.74 16.33
N GLU A 96 -27.16 -2.44 16.64
CA GLU A 96 -28.14 -1.66 17.38
C GLU A 96 -29.49 -1.60 16.64
N LEU A 97 -29.46 -1.28 15.34
CA LEU A 97 -30.66 -1.18 14.50
C LEU A 97 -31.39 -2.52 14.32
N THR A 98 -30.65 -3.64 14.27
CA THR A 98 -31.23 -4.97 14.05
C THR A 98 -31.51 -5.74 15.34
N SER A 99 -31.16 -5.18 16.51
CA SER A 99 -31.20 -5.89 17.80
C SER A 99 -30.47 -7.25 17.76
N ALA A 100 -29.44 -7.36 16.91
CA ALA A 100 -28.68 -8.58 16.75
C ALA A 100 -27.83 -8.82 18.00
N HIS A 101 -28.02 -9.95 18.68
CA HIS A 101 -27.30 -10.30 19.91
C HIS A 101 -25.88 -10.85 19.64
N GLY A 102 -25.37 -10.72 18.41
CA GLY A 102 -24.07 -11.26 17.98
C GLY A 102 -23.36 -10.35 16.97
N THR A 103 -22.15 -10.73 16.56
CA THR A 103 -21.37 -9.97 15.57
C THR A 103 -22.08 -9.94 14.21
N VAL A 104 -22.54 -8.77 13.79
CA VAL A 104 -23.27 -8.58 12.52
C VAL A 104 -22.43 -9.03 11.31
N PHE A 105 -21.13 -8.74 11.33
CA PHE A 105 -20.17 -9.17 10.31
C PHE A 105 -19.27 -10.31 10.82
N GLY A 106 -19.85 -11.50 10.99
CA GLY A 106 -19.14 -12.66 11.54
C GLY A 106 -17.87 -13.06 10.77
N TRP A 107 -17.85 -12.91 9.44
CA TRP A 107 -16.64 -13.15 8.64
C TRP A 107 -15.50 -12.16 8.92
N GLU A 108 -15.83 -10.87 9.04
CA GLU A 108 -14.85 -9.80 9.31
C GLU A 108 -14.21 -9.97 10.69
N ALA A 109 -14.99 -10.41 11.68
CA ALA A 109 -14.48 -10.75 13.02
C ALA A 109 -13.59 -12.01 12.97
N TYR A 110 -14.08 -13.10 12.38
CA TYR A 110 -13.36 -14.36 12.30
C TYR A 110 -12.00 -14.24 11.59
N HIS A 111 -11.94 -13.54 10.45
CA HIS A 111 -10.71 -13.40 9.68
C HIS A 111 -9.63 -12.59 10.43
N ARG A 112 -10.04 -11.67 11.32
CA ARG A 112 -9.14 -10.81 12.08
C ARG A 112 -8.42 -11.58 13.19
N ASP A 113 -9.11 -12.51 13.84
CA ASP A 113 -8.60 -13.29 14.98
C ASP A 113 -7.70 -14.47 14.56
N LEU A 114 -7.51 -14.65 13.25
CA LEU A 114 -6.69 -15.74 12.74
C LEU A 114 -5.21 -15.56 13.10
N ALA A 115 -4.66 -16.54 13.81
CA ALA A 115 -3.25 -16.60 14.17
C ALA A 115 -2.33 -16.38 12.94
N GLY A 116 -1.25 -15.61 13.14
CA GLY A 116 -0.28 -15.31 12.09
C GLY A 116 -0.57 -14.05 11.24
N ARG A 117 -1.61 -13.27 11.56
CA ARG A 117 -1.85 -11.95 10.92
C ARG A 117 -0.64 -11.02 11.06
N THR A 118 -0.01 -10.98 12.24
CA THR A 118 1.20 -10.19 12.50
C THR A 118 2.39 -10.68 11.66
N THR A 119 2.57 -11.99 11.54
CA THR A 119 3.62 -12.58 10.69
C THR A 119 3.42 -12.22 9.22
N ARG A 120 2.19 -12.34 8.70
CA ARG A 120 1.86 -11.96 7.31
C ARG A 120 2.11 -10.47 7.05
N LYS A 121 1.69 -9.59 7.97
CA LYS A 121 1.98 -8.15 7.88
C LYS A 121 3.48 -7.86 7.85
N ARG A 122 4.26 -8.49 8.74
CA ARG A 122 5.72 -8.32 8.79
C ARG A 122 6.40 -8.79 7.49
N LEU A 123 5.98 -9.93 6.96
CA LEU A 123 6.52 -10.45 5.70
C LEU A 123 6.17 -9.52 4.53
N GLN A 124 4.93 -9.01 4.47
CA GLN A 124 4.52 -8.05 3.45
C GLN A 124 5.37 -6.78 3.52
N THR A 125 5.59 -6.21 4.71
CA THR A 125 6.44 -5.03 4.84
C THR A 125 7.90 -5.30 4.52
N ALA A 126 8.42 -6.50 4.81
CA ALA A 126 9.76 -6.88 4.38
C ALA A 126 9.87 -6.87 2.85
N VAL A 127 8.87 -7.42 2.14
CA VAL A 127 8.79 -7.37 0.67
C VAL A 127 8.68 -5.93 0.17
N ASP A 128 7.82 -5.11 0.79
CA ASP A 128 7.62 -3.72 0.40
C ASP A 128 8.90 -2.89 0.58
N LEU A 129 9.61 -3.05 1.70
CA LEU A 129 10.90 -2.38 1.93
C LEU A 129 11.97 -2.87 0.95
N PHE A 130 11.99 -4.16 0.63
CA PHE A 130 12.92 -4.67 -0.37
C PHE A 130 12.67 -4.02 -1.74
N THR A 131 11.41 -4.00 -2.19
CA THR A 131 11.03 -3.48 -3.51
C THR A 131 11.14 -1.96 -3.61
N TYR A 132 10.68 -1.21 -2.61
CA TYR A 132 10.59 0.25 -2.69
C TYR A 132 11.76 0.99 -2.03
N LEU A 133 12.63 0.32 -1.27
CA LEU A 133 13.79 0.94 -0.63
C LEU A 133 15.10 0.27 -1.05
N VAL A 134 15.24 -1.04 -0.85
CA VAL A 134 16.53 -1.73 -1.11
C VAL A 134 16.88 -1.70 -2.59
N LEU A 135 15.97 -2.11 -3.46
CA LEU A 135 16.16 -2.13 -4.91
C LEU A 135 16.60 -0.75 -5.48
N PRO A 136 15.88 0.36 -5.24
CA PRO A 136 16.30 1.66 -5.75
C PRO A 136 17.58 2.18 -5.10
N MET A 137 17.89 1.82 -3.85
CA MET A 137 19.16 2.18 -3.21
C MET A 137 20.35 1.45 -3.85
N VAL A 138 20.19 0.20 -4.27
CA VAL A 138 21.22 -0.53 -5.04
C VAL A 138 21.48 0.17 -6.37
N CYS A 139 20.43 0.57 -7.11
CA CYS A 139 20.58 1.32 -8.36
C CYS A 139 21.24 2.69 -8.16
N THR A 140 20.88 3.40 -7.08
CA THR A 140 21.47 4.69 -6.74
C THR A 140 22.96 4.56 -6.38
N THR A 141 23.31 3.52 -5.63
CA THR A 141 24.71 3.22 -5.27
C THR A 141 25.54 2.86 -6.51
N ALA A 142 24.98 2.05 -7.40
CA ALA A 142 25.63 1.71 -8.67
C ALA A 142 25.87 2.94 -9.55
N PHE A 143 24.95 3.91 -9.56
CA PHE A 143 25.15 5.21 -10.21
C PHE A 143 26.31 5.99 -9.58
N TRP A 144 26.38 6.10 -8.24
CA TRP A 144 27.48 6.80 -7.55
C TRP A 144 28.86 6.16 -7.77
N CYS A 145 28.92 4.84 -7.93
CA CYS A 145 30.15 4.13 -8.27
C CYS A 145 30.57 4.28 -9.74
N SER A 146 29.73 4.87 -10.60
CA SER A 146 30.04 5.07 -12.01
C SER A 146 30.94 6.29 -12.21
N ARG A 147 31.75 6.30 -13.28
CA ARG A 147 32.64 7.43 -13.61
C ARG A 147 31.88 8.65 -14.14
N THR A 148 30.59 8.51 -14.44
CA THR A 148 29.79 9.49 -15.19
C THR A 148 28.99 10.37 -14.23
N VAL A 149 29.70 11.21 -13.47
CA VAL A 149 29.10 12.01 -12.40
C VAL A 149 28.78 13.42 -12.90
N GLN A 150 27.53 13.66 -13.29
CA GLN A 150 27.03 15.00 -13.56
C GLN A 150 26.48 15.63 -12.27
N PRO A 151 26.88 16.87 -11.89
CA PRO A 151 26.48 17.49 -10.62
C PRO A 151 24.95 17.53 -10.41
N LEU A 152 24.19 17.80 -11.48
CA LEU A 152 22.73 17.83 -11.43
C LEU A 152 22.12 16.47 -11.09
N LEU A 153 22.67 15.38 -11.66
CA LEU A 153 22.21 14.03 -11.40
C LEU A 153 22.58 13.56 -9.99
N VAL A 154 23.72 14.00 -9.46
CA VAL A 154 24.07 13.78 -8.05
C VAL A 154 23.08 14.46 -7.13
N LEU A 155 22.78 15.75 -7.37
CA LEU A 155 21.77 16.46 -6.57
C LEU A 155 20.41 15.77 -6.62
N ALA A 156 19.97 15.36 -7.82
CA ALA A 156 18.73 14.60 -7.99
C ALA A 156 18.75 13.28 -7.20
N SER A 157 19.85 12.53 -7.26
CA SER A 157 20.00 11.27 -6.53
C SER A 157 19.96 11.46 -5.01
N LEU A 158 20.55 12.53 -4.48
CA LEU A 158 20.51 12.85 -3.05
C LEU A 158 19.09 13.18 -2.58
N VAL A 159 18.35 13.97 -3.38
CA VAL A 159 16.94 14.27 -3.12
C VAL A 159 16.10 12.99 -3.15
N GLN A 160 16.32 12.13 -4.14
CA GLN A 160 15.65 10.84 -4.24
C GLN A 160 15.96 9.93 -3.04
N THR A 161 17.22 9.86 -2.59
CA THR A 161 17.62 9.08 -1.40
C THR A 161 16.91 9.59 -0.15
N LEU A 162 16.83 10.90 0.04
CA LEU A 162 16.09 11.48 1.18
C LEU A 162 14.61 11.13 1.11
N ALA A 163 13.99 11.26 -0.06
CA ALA A 163 12.59 10.89 -0.27
C ALA A 163 12.35 9.39 -0.02
N LEU A 164 13.28 8.52 -0.43
CA LEU A 164 13.21 7.08 -0.19
C LEU A 164 13.32 6.75 1.30
N ALA A 165 14.19 7.46 2.04
CA ALA A 165 14.29 7.31 3.49
C ALA A 165 12.97 7.69 4.19
N VAL A 166 12.34 8.79 3.76
CA VAL A 166 11.02 9.20 4.27
C VAL A 166 9.95 8.15 3.93
N LEU A 167 9.97 7.59 2.72
CA LEU A 167 9.04 6.54 2.32
C LEU A 167 9.24 5.26 3.15
N GLY A 168 10.49 4.81 3.32
CA GLY A 168 10.83 3.65 4.15
C GLY A 168 10.42 3.81 5.62
N TRP A 169 10.62 5.01 6.18
CA TRP A 169 10.13 5.34 7.53
C TRP A 169 8.62 5.19 7.65
N GLN A 170 7.86 5.64 6.63
CA GLN A 170 6.41 5.50 6.64
C GLN A 170 5.96 4.04 6.57
N PHE A 171 6.63 3.18 5.79
CA PHE A 171 6.37 1.74 5.78
C PHE A 171 6.57 1.11 7.16
N LEU A 172 7.70 1.41 7.83
CA LEU A 172 8.01 0.88 9.16
C LEU A 172 6.99 1.34 10.21
N ARG A 173 6.69 2.64 10.26
CA ARG A 173 5.72 3.21 11.22
C ARG A 173 4.33 2.56 11.10
N ARG A 174 3.98 2.01 9.95
CA ARG A 174 2.69 1.32 9.75
C ARG A 174 2.68 -0.11 10.21
N THR A 175 3.80 -0.82 10.21
CA THR A 175 3.84 -2.18 10.79
C THR A 175 3.63 -2.22 12.28
N GLU A 176 3.95 -1.12 12.96
CA GLU A 176 3.81 -0.98 14.41
C GLU A 176 2.37 -0.65 14.84
N ARG A 177 1.48 -0.34 13.88
CA ARG A 177 0.06 -0.04 14.08
C ARG A 177 -0.85 -1.22 13.70
#